data_AF-A0A7J3XC25-F1
#
_entry.id   AF-A0A7J3XC25-F1
#
_cell.length_a   1.000
_cell.length_b   1.000
_cell.length_c   1.000
_cell.angle_alpha   90.00
_cell.angle_beta   90.00
_cell.angle_gamma   90.00
#
_symmetry.space_group_name_H-M   'P 1'
#
loop_
_entity.id
_entity.type
_entity.pdbx_description
1 polymer ?
#
loop_
_entity_poly.entity_id
_entity_poly.type
_entity_poly.pdbx_seq_one_letter_code
_entity_poly.pdbx_strand_id
1 'polypeptide(L)'
;VPYGLRGSGADVVLVVAGGRFHALGVSLMLPGARVLRVDPYTRTVSDTSGESARLLSLRLRKMWEAAGARSWGILVGVAGQYRPHIVESLKGELEGRGLRYYLMRAPILNLDTLRNVDSPLIDAYVVTSCPRLAVDDLYHFEKPVLTPPEALHVIRGLLGQGYPSSFI
;
A
#
# COMPACT_ATOMS: atom_id res chain seq x y z
N VAL A 1 -3.53 -13.15 2.52
CA VAL A 1 -4.34 -13.27 3.77
C VAL A 1 -3.60 -14.25 4.67
N PRO A 2 -3.48 -14.06 6.00
CA PRO A 2 -3.08 -15.17 6.85
C PRO A 2 -3.96 -16.37 6.48
N TYR A 3 -3.32 -17.53 6.26
CA TYR A 3 -3.82 -18.63 5.44
C TYR A 3 -5.22 -19.17 5.80
N GLY A 4 -5.79 -18.83 6.96
CA GLY A 4 -7.05 -19.39 7.47
C GLY A 4 -8.33 -18.56 7.31
N LEU A 5 -8.29 -17.32 6.78
CA LEU A 5 -9.48 -16.46 6.73
C LEU A 5 -10.22 -16.45 5.38
N ARG A 6 -9.55 -16.78 4.27
CA ARG A 6 -10.25 -16.94 2.98
C ARG A 6 -10.98 -18.28 2.97
N GLY A 7 -12.30 -18.25 2.77
CA GLY A 7 -13.13 -19.45 2.74
C GLY A 7 -13.61 -19.92 4.12
N SER A 8 -13.43 -19.12 5.18
CA SER A 8 -13.91 -19.48 6.52
C SER A 8 -15.45 -19.48 6.64
N GLY A 9 -16.16 -18.78 5.74
CA GLY A 9 -17.60 -18.58 5.83
C GLY A 9 -18.05 -17.77 7.05
N ALA A 10 -17.11 -17.10 7.74
CA ALA A 10 -17.43 -16.36 8.96
C ALA A 10 -18.18 -15.05 8.65
N ASP A 11 -19.34 -14.87 9.29
CA ASP A 11 -20.12 -13.64 9.19
C ASP A 11 -19.44 -12.45 9.90
N VAL A 12 -18.66 -12.75 10.95
CA VAL A 12 -17.97 -11.75 11.78
C VAL A 12 -16.53 -12.18 12.07
N VAL A 13 -15.58 -11.26 11.95
CA VAL A 13 -14.18 -11.46 12.31
C VAL A 13 -13.78 -10.48 13.41
N LEU A 14 -13.28 -11.00 14.53
CA LEU A 14 -12.73 -10.22 15.62
C LEU A 14 -11.21 -10.08 15.47
N VAL A 15 -10.71 -8.85 15.42
CA VAL A 15 -9.27 -8.55 15.41
C VAL A 15 -8.90 -7.92 16.74
N VAL A 16 -8.16 -8.66 17.57
CA VAL A 16 -7.67 -8.18 18.86
C VAL A 16 -6.38 -7.38 18.62
N ALA A 17 -6.47 -6.05 18.63
CA ALA A 17 -5.33 -5.18 18.34
C ALA A 17 -5.50 -3.77 18.92
N GLY A 18 -4.40 -3.23 19.47
CA GLY A 18 -4.31 -1.82 19.86
C GLY A 18 -4.30 -0.84 18.69
N GLY A 19 -3.96 -1.27 17.47
CA GLY A 19 -3.99 -0.45 16.26
C GLY A 19 -5.11 -0.83 15.30
N ARG A 20 -5.40 0.03 14.31
CA ARG A 20 -6.45 -0.19 13.30
C ARG A 20 -5.97 -0.88 12.02
N PHE A 21 -4.68 -0.80 11.71
CA PHE A 21 -4.11 -1.31 10.43
C PHE A 21 -4.52 -2.75 10.11
N HIS A 22 -4.38 -3.68 11.06
CA HIS A 22 -4.72 -5.09 10.83
C HIS A 22 -6.22 -5.30 10.61
N ALA A 23 -7.08 -4.61 11.38
CA ALA A 23 -8.53 -4.72 11.23
C ALA A 23 -9.02 -4.12 9.90
N LEU A 24 -8.41 -3.04 9.43
CA LEU A 24 -8.68 -2.47 8.10
C LEU A 24 -8.21 -3.41 6.99
N GLY A 25 -7.01 -3.98 7.10
CA GLY A 25 -6.49 -4.95 6.13
C GLY A 25 -7.37 -6.19 6.02
N VAL A 26 -7.89 -6.71 7.15
CA VAL A 26 -8.83 -7.84 7.13
C VAL A 26 -10.15 -7.44 6.48
N SER A 27 -10.71 -6.27 6.80
CA SER A 27 -11.95 -5.77 6.20
C SER A 27 -11.85 -5.62 4.68
N LEU A 28 -10.71 -5.15 4.17
CA LEU A 28 -10.46 -5.05 2.73
C LEU A 28 -10.37 -6.42 2.04
N MET A 29 -9.83 -7.42 2.73
CA MET A 29 -9.67 -8.76 2.16
C MET A 29 -10.94 -9.63 2.27
N LEU A 30 -11.88 -9.24 3.15
CA LEU A 30 -13.14 -9.94 3.41
C LEU A 30 -14.32 -8.96 3.34
N PRO A 31 -14.64 -8.39 2.17
CA PRO A 31 -15.68 -7.37 2.04
C PRO A 31 -17.08 -7.86 2.45
N GLY A 32 -17.32 -9.17 2.47
CA GLY A 32 -18.58 -9.77 2.91
C GLY A 32 -18.68 -10.07 4.41
N ALA A 33 -17.58 -9.98 5.16
CA ALA A 33 -17.58 -10.24 6.60
C ALA A 33 -17.54 -8.93 7.39
N ARG A 34 -18.29 -8.88 8.48
CA ARG A 34 -18.22 -7.75 9.42
C ARG A 34 -16.94 -7.86 10.24
N VAL A 35 -16.08 -6.85 10.20
CA VAL A 35 -14.80 -6.87 10.92
C VAL A 35 -14.85 -5.92 12.11
N LEU A 36 -14.65 -6.46 13.32
CA LEU A 36 -14.61 -5.69 14.55
C LEU A 36 -13.20 -5.70 15.13
N ARG A 37 -12.67 -4.53 15.45
CA ARG A 37 -11.45 -4.39 16.25
C ARG A 37 -11.82 -4.37 17.72
N VAL A 38 -11.17 -5.22 18.51
CA VAL A 38 -11.21 -5.22 19.98
C VAL A 38 -9.87 -4.71 20.51
N ASP A 39 -9.89 -3.59 21.21
CA ASP A 39 -8.70 -3.02 21.84
C ASP A 39 -8.61 -3.45 23.32
N PRO A 40 -7.68 -4.33 23.70
CA PRO A 40 -7.56 -4.80 25.07
C PRO A 40 -7.08 -3.72 26.04
N TYR A 41 -6.41 -2.67 25.55
CA TYR A 41 -5.86 -1.60 26.37
C TYR A 41 -6.92 -0.57 26.72
N THR A 42 -7.70 -0.13 25.73
CA THR A 42 -8.78 0.85 25.95
C THR A 42 -10.13 0.22 26.26
N ARG A 43 -10.23 -1.12 26.15
CA ARG A 43 -11.47 -1.90 26.32
C ARG A 43 -12.60 -1.44 25.39
N THR A 44 -12.24 -1.00 24.19
CA THR A 44 -13.20 -0.53 23.18
C THR A 44 -13.37 -1.55 22.05
N VAL A 45 -14.55 -1.55 21.45
CA VAL A 45 -14.87 -2.30 20.24
C VAL A 45 -15.26 -1.31 19.14
N SER A 46 -14.71 -1.48 17.94
CA SER A 46 -14.96 -0.60 16.79
C SER A 46 -15.19 -1.41 15.53
N ASP A 47 -16.14 -0.97 14.71
CA ASP A 47 -16.48 -1.60 13.43
C ASP A 47 -15.67 -0.95 12.30
N THR A 48 -14.87 -1.75 11.59
CA THR A 48 -13.97 -1.24 10.55
C THR A 48 -14.58 -1.26 9.14
N SER A 49 -15.82 -1.75 9.00
CA SER A 49 -16.47 -1.96 7.70
C SER A 49 -16.66 -0.67 6.90
N GLY A 50 -17.03 0.44 7.55
CA GLY A 50 -17.14 1.76 6.89
C GLY A 50 -15.79 2.41 6.60
N GLU A 51 -14.75 2.01 7.33
CA GLU A 51 -13.42 2.62 7.28
C GLU A 51 -12.58 2.07 6.14
N SER A 52 -12.76 0.78 5.81
CA SER A 52 -12.09 0.13 4.67
C SER A 52 -12.50 0.75 3.33
N ALA A 53 -13.77 1.10 3.15
CA ALA A 53 -14.25 1.80 1.95
C ALA A 53 -13.60 3.18 1.77
N ARG A 54 -13.42 3.91 2.88
CA ARG A 54 -12.71 5.21 2.88
C ARG A 54 -11.24 5.03 2.53
N LEU A 55 -10.58 4.03 3.12
CA LEU A 55 -9.19 3.71 2.82
C LEU A 55 -9.01 3.34 1.34
N LEU A 56 -9.90 2.49 0.81
CA LEU A 56 -9.89 2.07 -0.59
C LEU A 56 -10.04 3.28 -1.53
N SER A 57 -10.99 4.16 -1.24
CA SER A 57 -11.18 5.40 -2.01
C SER A 57 -9.92 6.26 -2.03
N LEU A 58 -9.24 6.39 -0.88
CA LEU A 58 -7.99 7.15 -0.79
C LEU A 58 -6.87 6.50 -1.60
N ARG A 59 -6.73 5.17 -1.54
CA ARG A 59 -5.72 4.44 -2.30
C ARG A 59 -5.97 4.51 -3.81
N LEU A 60 -7.22 4.34 -4.25
CA LEU A 60 -7.61 4.52 -5.65
C LEU A 60 -7.28 5.93 -6.15
N ARG A 61 -7.57 6.97 -5.36
CA ARG A 61 -7.17 8.34 -5.69
C ARG A 61 -5.66 8.46 -5.93
N LYS A 62 -4.83 7.90 -5.04
CA LYS A 62 -3.36 7.91 -5.22
C LYS A 62 -2.92 7.17 -6.48
N MET A 63 -3.58 6.07 -6.84
CA MET A 63 -3.30 5.37 -8.09
C MET A 63 -3.65 6.23 -9.32
N TRP A 64 -4.79 6.92 -9.29
CA TRP A 64 -5.19 7.84 -10.36
C TRP A 64 -4.28 9.07 -10.48
N GLU A 65 -3.81 9.63 -9.36
CA GLU A 65 -2.79 10.68 -9.34
C GLU A 65 -1.49 10.22 -10.04
N ALA A 66 -1.16 8.93 -9.97
CA ALA A 66 0.02 8.35 -10.64
C ALA A 66 -0.20 7.91 -12.09
N ALA A 67 -1.42 8.01 -12.63
CA ALA A 67 -1.76 7.47 -13.96
C ALA A 67 -0.90 8.05 -15.10
N GLY A 68 -0.48 9.32 -14.97
CA GLY A 68 0.35 10.02 -15.93
C GLY A 68 1.86 9.99 -15.65
N ALA A 69 2.30 9.28 -14.60
CA ALA A 69 3.70 9.31 -14.17
C ALA A 69 4.65 8.75 -15.25
N ARG A 70 5.67 9.54 -15.61
CA ARG A 70 6.73 9.20 -16.57
C ARG A 70 8.02 8.79 -15.88
N SER A 71 8.17 9.12 -14.60
CA SER A 71 9.33 8.74 -13.79
C SER A 71 8.94 8.29 -12.37
N TRP A 72 9.65 7.27 -11.89
CA TRP A 72 9.31 6.58 -10.65
C TRP A 72 10.48 6.52 -9.65
N GLY A 73 10.19 6.82 -8.40
CA GLY A 73 11.10 6.58 -7.28
C GLY A 73 10.83 5.24 -6.64
N ILE A 74 11.76 4.28 -6.74
CA ILE A 74 11.66 2.97 -6.08
C ILE A 74 12.38 3.04 -4.74
N LEU A 75 11.61 3.06 -3.65
CA LEU A 75 12.11 3.09 -2.29
C LEU A 75 12.38 1.66 -1.82
N VAL A 76 13.67 1.31 -1.77
CA VAL A 76 14.20 -0.02 -1.49
C VAL A 76 14.46 -0.20 0.00
N GLY A 77 13.86 -1.23 0.59
CA GLY A 77 14.07 -1.57 2.00
C GLY A 77 15.48 -2.07 2.32
N VAL A 78 15.84 -2.05 3.60
CA VAL A 78 17.12 -2.55 4.12
C VAL A 78 16.88 -3.84 4.93
N ALA A 79 17.84 -4.77 4.87
CA ALA A 79 17.83 -6.02 5.63
C ALA A 79 16.52 -6.81 5.44
N GLY A 80 15.77 -7.10 6.52
CA GLY A 80 14.52 -7.87 6.47
C GLY A 80 13.38 -7.22 5.68
N GLN A 81 13.49 -5.95 5.31
CA GLN A 81 12.54 -5.26 4.43
C GLN A 81 13.00 -5.23 2.97
N TYR A 82 14.16 -5.80 2.65
CA TYR A 82 14.67 -5.85 1.28
C TYR A 82 13.95 -6.95 0.49
N ARG A 83 13.19 -6.57 -0.54
CA ARG A 83 12.40 -7.47 -1.39
C ARG A 83 12.91 -7.43 -2.83
N PRO A 84 14.05 -8.06 -3.15
CA PRO A 84 14.72 -7.92 -4.45
C PRO A 84 13.84 -8.33 -5.63
N HIS A 85 13.04 -9.39 -5.49
CA HIS A 85 12.13 -9.86 -6.55
C HIS A 85 11.08 -8.81 -6.95
N ILE A 86 10.58 -8.02 -5.99
CA ILE A 86 9.63 -6.94 -6.28
C ILE A 86 10.32 -5.78 -6.98
N VAL A 87 11.50 -5.41 -6.50
CA VAL A 87 12.31 -4.36 -7.12
C VAL A 87 12.58 -4.72 -8.58
N GLU A 88 12.99 -5.96 -8.85
CA GLU A 88 13.28 -6.41 -10.21
C GLU A 88 12.02 -6.45 -11.09
N SER A 89 10.87 -6.90 -10.55
CA SER A 89 9.60 -6.86 -11.27
C SER A 89 9.18 -5.43 -11.63
N LEU A 90 9.37 -4.46 -10.73
CA LEU A 90 9.05 -3.06 -11.00
C LEU A 90 9.98 -2.48 -12.07
N LYS A 91 11.28 -2.76 -11.97
CA LYS A 91 12.27 -2.34 -12.97
C LYS A 91 11.89 -2.85 -14.36
N GLY A 92 11.63 -4.14 -14.50
CA GLY A 92 11.28 -4.74 -15.79
C GLY A 92 10.01 -4.14 -16.41
N GLU A 93 8.99 -3.87 -15.59
CA GLU A 93 7.74 -3.24 -16.07
C GLU A 93 7.93 -1.77 -16.48
N LEU A 94 8.76 -1.02 -15.75
CA LEU A 94 9.08 0.36 -16.08
C LEU A 94 9.92 0.44 -17.36
N GLU A 95 10.97 -0.38 -17.46
CA GLU A 95 11.84 -0.48 -18.63
C GLU A 95 11.08 -0.91 -19.88
N GLY A 96 10.24 -1.95 -19.76
CA GLY A 96 9.40 -2.44 -20.85
C GLY A 96 8.40 -1.41 -21.39
N ARG A 97 8.13 -0.35 -20.61
CA ARG A 97 7.25 0.77 -20.99
C ARG A 97 7.99 2.07 -21.30
N GLY A 98 9.33 2.04 -21.30
CA GLY A 98 10.16 3.22 -21.52
C GLY A 98 10.02 4.30 -20.44
N LEU A 99 9.63 3.92 -19.22
CA LEU A 99 9.49 4.82 -18.08
C LEU A 99 10.80 4.90 -17.31
N ARG A 100 11.14 6.10 -16.83
CA ARG A 100 12.36 6.29 -16.03
C ARG A 100 12.14 5.82 -14.60
N TYR A 101 13.20 5.35 -13.95
CA TYR A 101 13.15 5.04 -12.53
C TYR A 101 14.45 5.36 -11.82
N TYR A 102 14.34 5.59 -10.51
CA TYR A 102 15.45 5.90 -9.62
C TYR A 102 15.36 4.99 -8.40
N LEU A 103 16.43 4.25 -8.12
CA LEU A 103 16.52 3.43 -6.91
C LEU A 103 17.00 4.31 -5.75
N MET A 104 16.23 4.29 -4.67
CA MET A 104 16.54 5.02 -3.44
C MET A 104 16.51 4.05 -2.28
N ARG A 105 17.55 4.07 -1.45
CA ARG A 105 17.65 3.20 -0.29
C ARG A 105 17.83 4.04 0.95
N ALA A 106 16.92 3.87 1.90
CA ALA A 106 16.96 4.58 3.17
C ALA A 106 16.80 3.56 4.32
N PRO A 107 17.70 3.53 5.32
CA PRO A 107 17.52 2.71 6.52
C PRO A 107 16.26 3.06 7.30
N ILE A 108 15.90 4.35 7.30
CA ILE A 108 14.68 4.89 7.91
C ILE A 108 13.96 5.67 6.82
N LEU A 109 12.70 5.29 6.57
CA LEU A 109 11.83 5.96 5.61
C LEU A 109 10.63 6.53 6.36
N ASN A 110 10.45 7.84 6.26
CA ASN A 110 9.39 8.65 6.84
C ASN A 110 9.16 9.90 5.97
N LEU A 111 8.25 10.78 6.36
CA LEU A 111 7.89 11.96 5.56
C LEU A 111 9.11 12.88 5.29
N ASP A 112 9.90 13.18 6.32
CA ASP A 112 11.03 14.11 6.19
C ASP A 112 12.16 13.53 5.33
N THR A 113 12.49 12.26 5.55
CA THR A 113 13.49 11.56 4.74
C THR A 113 13.06 11.44 3.27
N LEU A 114 11.78 11.21 3.00
CA LEU A 114 11.26 11.19 1.63
C LEU A 114 11.30 12.57 0.98
N ARG A 115 10.90 13.63 1.71
CA ARG A 115 11.01 15.03 1.22
C ARG A 115 12.45 15.43 0.90
N ASN A 116 13.41 15.01 1.71
CA ASN A 116 14.83 15.32 1.50
C ASN A 116 15.42 14.69 0.23
N VAL A 117 14.85 13.57 -0.23
CA VAL A 117 15.26 12.90 -1.47
C VAL A 117 14.27 13.13 -2.60
N ASP A 118 13.23 13.94 -2.37
CA ASP A 118 12.27 14.29 -3.41
C ASP A 118 12.95 15.11 -4.50
N SER A 119 12.51 14.90 -5.73
CA SER A 119 13.04 15.61 -6.89
C SER A 119 11.93 15.92 -7.88
N PRO A 120 11.92 17.10 -8.53
CA PRO A 120 11.05 17.37 -9.67
C PRO A 120 11.18 16.35 -10.81
N LEU A 121 12.26 15.56 -10.83
CA LEU A 121 12.46 14.49 -11.81
C LEU A 121 11.64 13.22 -11.52
N ILE A 122 10.96 13.14 -10.38
CA ILE A 122 10.18 11.96 -9.96
C ILE A 122 8.71 12.36 -9.83
N ASP A 123 7.85 11.65 -10.56
CA ASP A 123 6.40 11.90 -10.59
C ASP A 123 5.65 11.08 -9.53
N ALA A 124 6.09 9.85 -9.28
CA ALA A 124 5.45 8.93 -8.34
C ALA A 124 6.47 8.06 -7.59
N TYR A 125 6.09 7.61 -6.40
CA TYR A 125 6.92 6.74 -5.55
C TYR A 125 6.29 5.38 -5.34
N VAL A 126 7.13 4.35 -5.25
CA VAL A 126 6.72 3.00 -4.83
C VAL A 126 7.55 2.57 -3.63
N VAL A 127 6.87 2.18 -2.55
CA VAL A 127 7.50 1.67 -1.33
C VAL A 127 7.58 0.15 -1.41
N THR A 128 8.78 -0.39 -1.56
CA THR A 128 9.01 -1.84 -1.63
C THR A 128 9.34 -2.46 -0.27
N SER A 129 9.47 -1.64 0.77
CA SER A 129 9.82 -2.04 2.14
C SER A 129 8.58 -2.42 2.96
N CYS A 130 8.34 -1.79 4.12
CA CYS A 130 7.16 -2.01 4.93
C CYS A 130 5.91 -1.45 4.22
N PRO A 131 4.91 -2.28 3.92
CA PRO A 131 3.72 -1.85 3.20
C PRO A 131 2.87 -0.85 3.98
N ARG A 132 3.01 -0.80 5.31
CA ARG A 132 2.36 0.21 6.15
C ARG A 132 2.76 1.62 5.75
N LEU A 133 4.00 1.83 5.31
CA LEU A 133 4.51 3.17 5.02
C LEU A 133 3.70 3.86 3.91
N ALA A 134 3.35 3.16 2.83
CA ALA A 134 2.56 3.75 1.76
C ALA A 134 1.10 4.02 2.15
N VAL A 135 0.57 3.27 3.12
CA VAL A 135 -0.86 3.26 3.49
C VAL A 135 -1.14 4.17 4.71
N ASP A 136 -0.32 4.07 5.75
CA ASP A 136 -0.49 4.74 7.05
C ASP A 136 0.37 6.01 7.18
N ASP A 137 1.65 5.95 6.78
CA ASP A 137 2.63 6.97 7.15
C ASP A 137 2.83 8.05 6.07
N LEU A 138 2.82 7.64 4.80
CA LEU A 138 3.18 8.48 3.65
C LEU A 138 1.99 8.82 2.76
N TYR A 139 0.76 8.51 3.17
CA TYR A 139 -0.42 8.79 2.36
C TYR A 139 -0.70 10.28 2.15
N HIS A 140 -0.16 11.13 3.04
CA HIS A 140 -0.21 12.59 2.98
C HIS A 140 0.96 13.22 2.23
N PHE A 141 1.93 12.42 1.76
CA PHE A 141 3.02 12.95 0.96
C PHE A 141 2.48 13.64 -0.31
N GLU A 142 3.21 14.68 -0.73
CA GLU A 142 2.81 15.63 -1.77
C GLU A 142 2.60 14.94 -3.13
N LYS A 143 3.38 13.90 -3.40
CA LYS A 143 3.29 13.07 -4.62
C LYS A 143 2.64 11.71 -4.31
N PRO A 144 2.10 11.01 -5.32
CA PRO A 144 1.54 9.68 -5.10
C PRO A 144 2.60 8.70 -4.60
N VAL A 145 2.33 8.10 -3.44
CA VAL A 145 3.14 7.01 -2.85
C VAL A 145 2.31 5.73 -2.87
N LEU A 146 2.80 4.73 -3.59
CA LEU A 146 2.10 3.48 -3.87
C LEU A 146 2.79 2.29 -3.22
N THR A 147 2.01 1.26 -2.93
CA THR A 147 2.51 -0.10 -2.68
C THR A 147 2.92 -0.74 -4.01
N PRO A 148 3.69 -1.86 -4.00
CA PRO A 148 4.09 -2.51 -5.24
C PRO A 148 2.92 -3.02 -6.09
N PRO A 149 1.87 -3.68 -5.53
CA PRO A 149 0.71 -4.09 -6.33
C PRO A 149 0.01 -2.91 -7.01
N GLU A 150 -0.15 -1.78 -6.32
CA GLU A 150 -0.76 -0.57 -6.87
C GLU A 150 0.09 0.04 -7.98
N ALA A 151 1.40 0.18 -7.75
CA ALA A 151 2.32 0.71 -8.74
C ALA A 151 2.32 -0.16 -10.01
N LEU A 152 2.44 -1.49 -9.86
CA LEU A 152 2.37 -2.42 -10.99
C LEU A 152 1.04 -2.31 -11.74
N HIS A 153 -0.07 -2.14 -11.03
CA HIS A 153 -1.38 -1.99 -11.64
C HIS A 153 -1.50 -0.69 -12.45
N VAL A 154 -0.99 0.43 -11.93
CA VAL A 154 -0.91 1.71 -12.64
C VAL A 154 0.02 1.60 -13.84
N ILE A 155 1.25 1.13 -13.64
CA ILE A 155 2.27 0.99 -14.68
C ILE A 155 1.73 0.12 -15.81
N ARG A 156 1.05 -0.98 -15.48
CA ARG A 156 0.45 -1.91 -16.47
C ARG A 156 -0.75 -1.33 -17.23
N GLY A 157 -1.28 -0.17 -16.84
CA GLY A 157 -2.45 0.43 -17.46
C GLY A 157 -3.75 -0.29 -17.12
N LEU A 158 -3.83 -0.89 -15.93
CA LEU A 158 -5.00 -1.67 -15.47
C LEU A 158 -6.03 -0.81 -14.73
N LEU A 159 -5.80 0.50 -14.62
CA LEU A 159 -6.76 1.43 -14.00
C LEU A 159 -8.16 1.25 -14.60
N GLY A 160 -9.17 1.20 -13.74
CA GLY A 160 -10.55 0.89 -14.12
C GLY A 160 -10.92 -0.59 -14.01
N GLN A 161 -9.96 -1.51 -13.84
CA GLN A 161 -10.22 -2.94 -13.60
C GLN A 161 -10.41 -3.30 -12.12
N GLY A 162 -10.78 -2.32 -11.30
CA GLY A 162 -10.86 -2.45 -9.84
C GLY A 162 -9.50 -2.31 -9.15
N TYR A 163 -9.50 -2.45 -7.83
CA TYR A 163 -8.29 -2.38 -7.02
C TYR A 163 -7.50 -3.69 -7.12
N PRO A 164 -6.15 -3.68 -7.07
CA PRO A 164 -5.34 -4.89 -7.15
C PRO A 164 -5.78 -5.97 -6.16
N SER A 165 -5.69 -7.23 -6.57
CA SER A 165 -6.11 -8.38 -5.75
C SER A 165 -5.29 -8.57 -4.46
N SER A 166 -4.16 -7.86 -4.33
CA SER A 166 -3.37 -7.74 -3.10
C SER A 166 -3.28 -6.28 -2.68
N PHE A 167 -3.64 -6.00 -1.42
CA PHE A 167 -3.51 -4.69 -0.79
C PHE A 167 -2.08 -4.35 -0.36
N ILE A 168 -1.23 -5.37 -0.22
CA ILE A 168 0.11 -5.34 0.40
C ILE A 168 1.07 -6.25 -0.37
#